data_AF-A0A318CNE1-F1
#
_entry.id   AF-A0A318CNE1-F1
#
_cell.length_a   1.000
_cell.length_b   1.000
_cell.length_c   1.000
_cell.angle_alpha   90.00
_cell.angle_beta   90.00
_cell.angle_gamma   90.00
#
_symmetry.space_group_name_H-M   'P 1'
#
loop_
_entity.id
_entity.type
_entity.pdbx_description
1 polymer ?
#
loop_
_entity_poly.entity_id
_entity_poly.type
_entity_poly.pdbx_seq_one_letter_code
_entity_poly.pdbx_strand_id
1 'polypeptide(L)'
;MYELRDTDFEKIRRLVYEQCGINLHEGKKELVKARLGKRLRQGNFKSFADYYRYVTTEEGVSEFVTMIDSLSTNLTSFFREDSHFRKLSEIVPNESVPQILVAK
;
A
#
# COMPACT_ATOMS: atom_id res chain seq x y z
N MET A 1 -1.46 23.02 -4.07
CA MET A 1 -1.85 21.71 -3.48
C MET A 1 -2.90 21.12 -4.39
N TYR A 2 -2.79 19.85 -4.80
CA TYR A 2 -3.77 19.25 -5.73
C TYR A 2 -5.12 19.03 -5.02
N GLU A 3 -6.22 19.33 -5.71
CA GLU A 3 -7.57 19.06 -5.24
C GLU A 3 -8.00 17.65 -5.65
N LEU A 4 -8.42 16.83 -4.68
CA LEU A 4 -9.00 15.51 -4.93
C LEU A 4 -10.52 15.61 -4.89
N ARG A 5 -11.15 15.67 -6.07
CA ARG A 5 -12.60 15.67 -6.22
C ARG A 5 -13.18 14.32 -5.80
N ASP A 6 -14.42 14.30 -5.32
CA ASP A 6 -15.09 13.06 -4.90
C ASP A 6 -15.18 12.03 -6.03
N THR A 7 -15.41 12.49 -7.25
CA THR A 7 -15.47 11.63 -8.44
C THR A 7 -14.14 10.95 -8.77
N ASP A 8 -13.01 11.64 -8.57
CA ASP A 8 -11.68 11.06 -8.77
C ASP A 8 -11.32 10.13 -7.61
N PHE A 9 -11.69 10.50 -6.38
CA PHE A 9 -11.51 9.64 -5.21
C PHE A 9 -12.25 8.31 -5.37
N GLU A 10 -13.51 8.33 -5.81
CA GLU A 10 -14.30 7.11 -5.98
C GLU A 10 -13.71 6.20 -7.06
N LYS A 11 -13.22 6.76 -8.17
CA LYS A 11 -12.52 6.01 -9.21
C LYS A 11 -11.25 5.33 -8.68
N ILE A 12 -10.43 6.06 -7.93
CA ILE A 12 -9.20 5.54 -7.33
C ILE A 12 -9.53 4.45 -6.31
N ARG A 13 -10.48 4.71 -5.40
CA ARG A 13 -10.94 3.74 -4.39
C ARG A 13 -11.41 2.46 -5.04
N ARG A 14 -12.26 2.54 -6.06
CA ARG A 14 -12.79 1.35 -6.75
C ARG A 14 -11.68 0.57 -7.45
N LEU A 15 -10.81 1.25 -8.18
CA LEU A 15 -9.67 0.62 -8.85
C LEU A 15 -8.76 -0.12 -7.86
N VAL A 16 -8.42 0.52 -6.74
CA VAL A 16 -7.59 -0.09 -5.69
C VAL A 16 -8.27 -1.31 -5.07
N TYR A 17 -9.58 -1.22 -4.81
CA TYR A 17 -10.35 -2.32 -4.25
C TYR A 17 -10.42 -3.51 -5.22
N GLU A 18 -10.71 -3.27 -6.50
CA GLU A 18 -10.80 -4.31 -7.54
C GLU A 18 -9.45 -5.03 -7.75
N GLN A 19 -8.33 -4.34 -7.60
CA GLN A 19 -7.01 -4.89 -7.90
C GLN A 19 -6.33 -5.58 -6.72
N CYS A 20 -6.55 -5.11 -5.47
CA CYS A 20 -5.87 -5.70 -4.31
C CYS A 20 -6.71 -5.78 -3.03
N GLY A 21 -8.02 -5.48 -3.09
CA GLY A 21 -8.93 -5.62 -1.97
C GLY A 21 -8.79 -4.56 -0.86
N ILE A 22 -7.94 -3.54 -1.03
CA ILE A 22 -7.76 -2.49 -0.02
C ILE A 22 -8.99 -1.59 0.01
N ASN A 23 -9.72 -1.59 1.13
CA ASN A 23 -10.88 -0.72 1.33
C ASN A 23 -10.45 0.71 1.76
N LEU A 24 -10.55 1.64 0.82
CA LEU A 24 -10.37 3.08 1.04
C LEU A 24 -11.71 3.78 1.28
N HIS A 25 -12.31 3.57 2.46
CA HIS A 25 -13.56 4.24 2.85
C HIS A 25 -13.43 5.77 2.87
N GLU A 26 -14.56 6.50 2.87
CA GLU A 26 -14.61 7.97 2.74
C GLU A 26 -13.69 8.72 3.72
N GLY A 27 -13.64 8.29 4.98
CA GLY A 27 -12.73 8.85 5.99
C GLY A 27 -11.22 8.79 5.66
N LYS A 28 -10.81 8.06 4.62
CA LYS A 28 -9.42 8.00 4.14
C LYS A 28 -9.11 8.96 2.97
N LYS A 29 -10.06 9.79 2.53
CA LYS A 29 -9.86 10.69 1.39
C LYS A 29 -8.64 11.60 1.53
N GLU A 30 -8.44 12.20 2.70
CA GLU A 30 -7.27 13.07 2.95
C GLU A 30 -5.95 12.28 2.98
N LEU A 31 -5.95 11.03 3.45
CA LEU A 31 -4.78 10.15 3.39
C LEU A 31 -4.40 9.82 1.95
N VAL A 32 -5.40 9.50 1.12
CA VAL A 32 -5.20 9.24 -0.32
C VAL A 32 -4.65 10.50 -1.00
N LYS A 33 -5.27 11.65 -0.76
CA LYS A 33 -4.82 12.95 -1.30
C LYS A 33 -3.38 13.26 -0.91
N ALA A 34 -2.99 13.03 0.34
CA ALA A 34 -1.64 13.29 0.81
C ALA A 34 -0.60 12.37 0.13
N ARG A 35 -0.86 11.06 0.11
CA ARG A 35 0.05 10.04 -0.44
C ARG A 35 0.19 10.16 -1.96
N LEU A 36 -0.93 10.19 -2.68
CA LEU A 36 -0.92 10.34 -4.13
C LEU A 36 -0.52 11.74 -4.57
N GLY A 37 -0.82 12.78 -3.78
CA GLY A 37 -0.34 14.13 -4.07
C GLY A 37 1.19 14.22 -4.15
N LYS A 38 1.93 13.36 -3.43
CA LYS A 38 3.39 13.20 -3.59
C LYS A 38 3.74 12.56 -4.93
N ARG A 39 3.03 11.52 -5.35
CA ARG A 39 3.20 10.86 -6.67
C ARG A 39 2.95 11.81 -7.83
N LEU A 40 1.87 12.60 -7.76
CA LEU A 40 1.54 13.60 -8.79
C LEU A 40 2.69 14.59 -9.01
N ARG A 41 3.34 15.06 -7.94
CA ARG A 41 4.52 15.95 -8.05
C ARG A 41 5.72 15.25 -8.68
N GLN A 42 5.98 13.99 -8.31
CA GLN A 42 7.12 13.23 -8.81
C GLN A 42 6.99 12.87 -10.29
N GLY A 43 5.76 12.59 -10.75
CA GLY A 43 5.46 12.26 -12.14
C GLY A 43 5.01 13.45 -13.00
N ASN A 44 5.10 14.69 -12.49
CA ASN A 44 4.66 15.91 -13.20
C ASN A 44 3.20 15.88 -13.70
N PHE A 45 2.32 15.18 -12.99
CA PHE A 45 0.89 15.13 -13.34
C PHE A 45 0.17 16.42 -12.93
N LYS A 46 -0.78 16.85 -13.76
CA LYS A 46 -1.49 18.12 -13.55
C LYS A 46 -2.69 17.99 -12.61
N SER A 47 -3.25 16.78 -12.47
CA SER A 47 -4.43 16.52 -11.62
C SER A 47 -4.56 15.04 -11.27
N PHE A 48 -5.43 14.71 -10.31
CA PHE A 48 -5.75 13.31 -10.00
C PHE A 48 -6.46 12.60 -11.15
N ALA A 49 -7.29 13.31 -11.92
CA ALA A 49 -7.91 12.76 -13.11
C ALA A 49 -6.88 12.38 -14.19
N ASP A 50 -5.85 13.21 -14.34
CA ASP A 50 -4.74 12.98 -15.28
C ASP A 50 -3.88 11.78 -14.84
N TYR A 51 -3.55 11.74 -13.56
CA TYR A 51 -2.86 10.59 -12.95
C TYR A 51 -3.67 9.30 -13.12
N TYR A 52 -4.97 9.33 -12.81
CA TYR A 52 -5.85 8.17 -12.95
C TYR A 52 -5.88 7.65 -14.38
N ARG A 53 -6.03 8.52 -15.38
CA ARG A 53 -5.99 8.09 -16.79
C ARG A 53 -4.68 7.39 -17.13
N TYR A 54 -3.56 7.97 -16.71
CA TYR A 54 -2.24 7.40 -16.99
C TYR A 54 -2.06 6.02 -16.36
N VAL A 55 -2.33 5.86 -15.06
CA VAL A 55 -2.14 4.56 -14.38
C VAL A 55 -3.07 3.46 -14.88
N THR A 56 -4.10 3.80 -15.67
CA THR A 56 -5.01 2.84 -16.31
C THR A 56 -4.62 2.47 -17.75
N THR A 57 -3.53 3.02 -18.31
CA THR A 57 -3.01 2.60 -19.63
C THR A 57 -1.97 1.49 -19.49
N GLU A 58 -1.60 0.88 -20.63
CA GLU A 58 -0.55 -0.15 -20.67
C GLU A 58 0.82 0.40 -20.28
N GLU A 59 1.13 1.64 -20.66
CA GLU A 59 2.38 2.32 -20.29
C GLU A 59 2.40 2.72 -18.80
N GLY A 60 1.23 2.87 -18.19
CA GLY A 60 1.06 3.27 -16.79
C GLY A 60 1.23 2.16 -15.77
N VAL A 61 1.37 0.89 -16.19
CA VAL A 61 1.39 -0.28 -15.29
C VAL A 61 2.43 -0.17 -14.18
N SER A 62 3.63 0.34 -14.47
CA SER A 62 4.67 0.52 -13.45
C SER A 62 4.30 1.60 -12.41
N GLU A 63 3.63 2.67 -12.84
CA GLU A 63 3.18 3.71 -11.92
C GLU A 63 1.96 3.24 -11.13
N PHE A 64 1.11 2.39 -11.71
CA PHE A 64 0.02 1.75 -11.00
C PHE A 64 0.51 0.90 -9.82
N VAL A 65 1.56 0.09 -9.99
CA VAL A 65 2.18 -0.65 -8.87
C VAL A 65 2.64 0.31 -7.78
N THR A 66 3.31 1.40 -8.18
CA THR A 66 3.78 2.41 -7.22
C THR A 66 2.63 3.15 -6.53
N MET A 67 1.50 3.35 -7.21
CA MET A 67 0.28 3.87 -6.62
C MET A 67 -0.21 2.96 -5.50
N ILE A 68 -0.31 1.66 -5.73
CA ILE A 68 -0.73 0.66 -4.73
C ILE A 68 0.21 0.67 -3.53
N ASP A 69 1.52 0.65 -3.74
CA ASP A 69 2.50 0.71 -2.66
C ASP A 69 2.33 1.98 -1.81
N SER A 70 2.11 3.12 -2.45
CA SER A 70 1.91 4.38 -1.74
C SER A 70 0.62 4.40 -0.89
N LEU A 71 -0.39 3.62 -1.26
CA LEU A 71 -1.69 3.53 -0.59
C LEU A 71 -1.75 2.39 0.43
N SER A 72 -0.85 1.42 0.34
CA SER A 72 -0.70 0.33 1.31
C SER A 72 -0.20 0.84 2.67
N THR A 73 -0.39 0.05 3.73
CA THR A 73 0.18 0.34 5.06
C THR A 73 1.15 -0.78 5.43
N ASN A 74 2.41 -0.58 5.09
CA ASN A 74 3.50 -1.54 5.35
C ASN A 74 4.12 -1.34 6.74
N LEU A 75 3.31 -1.16 7.78
CA LEU A 75 3.81 -1.04 9.15
C LEU A 75 4.25 -2.43 9.63
N THR A 76 5.55 -2.59 9.90
CA THR A 76 6.14 -3.84 10.38
C THR A 76 7.26 -3.56 11.39
N SER A 77 7.60 -4.57 12.19
CA SER A 77 8.70 -4.54 13.14
C SER A 77 9.26 -5.94 13.33
N PHE A 78 10.55 -6.06 13.67
CA PHE A 78 11.12 -7.33 14.07
C PHE A 78 10.39 -7.90 15.30
N PHE A 79 10.14 -9.21 15.29
CA PHE A 79 9.40 -9.93 16.34
C PHE A 79 8.02 -9.33 16.66
N ARG A 80 7.34 -8.74 15.66
CA ARG A 80 5.93 -8.33 15.81
C ARG A 80 5.11 -9.55 16.24
N GLU A 81 4.38 -9.43 17.35
CA GLU A 81 3.62 -10.54 17.95
C GLU A 81 4.53 -11.71 18.37
N ASP A 82 5.56 -11.42 19.19
CA ASP A 82 6.58 -12.36 19.71
C ASP A 82 6.05 -13.72 20.21
N SER A 83 4.82 -13.77 20.73
CA SER A 83 4.16 -15.03 21.14
C SER A 83 4.03 -16.04 20.00
N HIS A 84 3.82 -15.59 18.76
CA HIS A 84 3.76 -16.46 17.59
C HIS A 84 5.11 -17.13 17.31
N PHE A 85 6.23 -16.43 17.54
CA PHE A 85 7.56 -16.99 17.36
C PHE A 85 7.90 -18.04 18.43
N ARG A 86 7.49 -17.81 19.69
CA ARG A 86 7.62 -18.83 20.76
C ARG A 86 6.80 -20.08 20.43
N LYS A 87 5.59 -19.90 19.90
CA LYS A 87 4.77 -21.06 19.50
C LYS A 87 5.39 -21.80 18.32
N LEU A 88 5.95 -21.07 17.36
CA LEU A 88 6.64 -21.66 16.21
C LEU A 88 7.82 -22.53 16.64
N SER A 89 8.62 -22.13 17.65
CA SER A 89 9.74 -22.94 18.16
C SER A 89 9.31 -24.24 18.83
N GLU A 90 8.07 -24.35 19.31
CA GLU A 90 7.52 -25.61 19.83
C GLU A 90 7.07 -26.57 18.72
N ILE A 91 6.73 -26.03 17.54
CA ILE A 91 6.15 -26.79 16.41
C ILE A 91 7.25 -27.26 15.45
N VAL A 92 8.28 -26.43 15.23
CA VAL A 92 9.34 -26.69 14.26
C VAL A 92 10.48 -27.47 14.94
N PRO A 93 10.99 -28.57 14.35
CA PRO A 93 12.15 -29.28 14.87
C PRO A 93 13.38 -28.36 15.00
N ASN A 94 14.10 -28.47 16.12
CA ASN A 94 15.21 -27.57 16.47
C ASN A 94 16.29 -27.41 15.39
N GLU A 95 16.54 -28.45 14.58
CA GLU A 95 17.50 -28.44 13.47
C GLU A 95 17.13 -27.47 12.34
N SER A 96 15.86 -27.07 12.27
CA SER A 96 15.28 -26.18 11.25
C SER A 96 14.96 -24.78 11.77
N VAL A 97 15.19 -24.50 13.06
CA VAL A 97 14.90 -23.18 13.65
C VAL A 97 16.04 -22.20 13.31
N PRO A 98 15.77 -21.09 12.60
CA PRO A 98 16.78 -20.09 12.34
C PRO A 98 17.37 -19.54 13.65
N GLN A 99 18.70 -19.48 13.76
CA GLN A 99 19.40 -19.03 14.98
C GLN A 99 18.96 -17.63 15.46
N ILE A 100 18.46 -16.79 14.55
CA ILE A 100 17.89 -15.47 14.89
C ILE A 100 16.66 -15.55 15.82
N LEU A 101 15.96 -16.68 15.87
CA LEU A 101 14.84 -16.91 16.79
C LEU A 101 15.29 -17.44 18.15
N VAL A 102 16.52 -17.97 18.25
CA VAL A 102 17.08 -18.58 19.47
C VAL A 102 17.92 -17.57 20.26
N ALA A 103 18.40 -16.49 19.62
CA ALA A 103 19.31 -15.52 20.20
C ALA A 103 18.65 -14.44 21.11
N LYS A 104 17.56 -14.77 21.81
CA LYS A 104 16.99 -13.92 22.88
C LYS A 104 17.23 -14.50 24.25
#